data_AF-A0A9E0BJ84-F1
#
_entry.id   AF-A0A9E0BJ84-F1
#
_cell.length_a   1.000
_cell.length_b   1.000
_cell.length_c   1.000
_cell.angle_alpha   90.00
_cell.angle_beta   90.00
_cell.angle_gamma   90.00
#
_symmetry.space_group_name_H-M   'P 1'
#
loop_
_entity.id
_entity.type
_entity.pdbx_description
1 polymer ?
#
loop_
_entity_poly.entity_id
_entity_poly.type
_entity_poly.pdbx_seq_one_letter_code
_entity_poly.pdbx_strand_id
1 'polypeptide(L)'
;EGRTEIVEFAHPPRADLEKADVAGDTASVTVRFLAEFRSRTKGPEGEGVDDRRTAELWTFERNLKSRDPNWTLVRVDAAEA
;
A
#
# COMPACT_ATOMS: atom_id res chain seq x y z
N GLU A 1 -21.07 7.58 -15.21
CA GLU A 1 -21.67 8.30 -14.07
C GLU A 1 -20.63 8.44 -12.97
N GLY A 2 -20.60 9.60 -12.29
CA GLY A 2 -19.57 9.93 -11.31
C GLY A 2 -19.76 9.15 -10.02
N ARG A 3 -18.96 8.09 -9.83
CA ARG A 3 -18.75 7.48 -8.52
C ARG A 3 -17.60 8.22 -7.85
N THR A 4 -17.83 8.70 -6.63
CA THR A 4 -16.77 9.28 -5.80
C THR A 4 -16.52 8.38 -4.60
N GLU A 5 -15.26 8.23 -4.24
CA GLU A 5 -14.84 7.58 -3.00
C GLU A 5 -13.98 8.58 -2.21
N ILE A 6 -14.30 8.76 -0.93
CA ILE A 6 -13.51 9.56 0.00
C ILE A 6 -13.00 8.63 1.09
N VAL A 7 -11.70 8.67 1.36
CA VAL A 7 -11.06 7.86 2.41
C VAL A 7 -10.53 8.77 3.50
N GLU A 8 -10.88 8.45 4.75
CA GLU A 8 -10.43 9.15 5.95
C GLU A 8 -9.66 8.16 6.85
N PHE A 9 -8.41 8.46 7.15
CA PHE A 9 -7.60 7.65 8.05
C PHE A 9 -7.82 8.09 9.50
N ALA A 10 -8.14 7.14 10.39
CA ALA A 10 -8.30 7.44 11.81
C ALA A 10 -6.95 7.86 12.44
N HIS A 11 -5.87 7.24 11.96
CA HIS A 11 -4.49 7.54 12.33
C HIS A 11 -3.60 7.45 11.09
N PRO A 12 -2.44 8.13 11.04
CA PRO A 12 -1.47 7.91 9.98
C PRO A 12 -1.14 6.42 9.84
N PRO A 13 -1.15 5.84 8.63
CA PRO A 13 -0.73 4.46 8.42
C PRO A 13 0.67 4.22 8.98
N ARG A 14 0.85 3.08 9.67
CA ARG A 14 2.17 2.64 10.11
C ARG A 14 2.87 1.93 8.94
N ALA A 15 4.15 2.18 8.79
CA ALA A 15 5.00 1.53 7.80
C ALA A 15 6.28 1.05 8.49
N ASP A 16 6.52 -0.26 8.48
CA ASP A 16 7.72 -0.87 9.06
C ASP A 16 8.49 -1.62 7.98
N LEU A 17 9.82 -1.46 7.96
CA LEU A 17 10.68 -2.24 7.07
C LEU A 17 10.72 -3.70 7.55
N GLU A 18 10.18 -4.62 6.74
CA GLU A 18 10.10 -6.04 7.07
C GLU A 18 11.35 -6.79 6.60
N LYS A 19 11.76 -6.53 5.35
CA LYS A 19 12.91 -7.20 4.73
C LYS A 19 13.60 -6.26 3.73
N ALA A 20 14.91 -6.38 3.62
CA ALA A 20 15.69 -5.83 2.52
C ALA A 20 16.64 -6.91 1.98
N ASP A 21 16.77 -7.00 0.67
CA ASP A 21 17.60 -7.99 -0.02
C ASP A 21 18.18 -7.40 -1.30
N VAL A 22 19.27 -7.98 -1.82
CA VAL A 22 19.88 -7.60 -3.09
C VAL A 22 20.24 -8.86 -3.88
N ALA A 23 19.66 -8.98 -5.08
CA ALA A 23 19.96 -10.05 -6.03
C ALA A 23 20.57 -9.45 -7.31
N GLY A 24 21.88 -9.65 -7.50
CA GLY A 24 22.62 -9.01 -8.58
C GLY A 24 22.58 -7.49 -8.46
N ASP A 25 22.04 -6.82 -9.47
CA ASP A 25 21.88 -5.36 -9.48
C ASP A 25 20.50 -4.91 -8.96
N THR A 26 19.61 -5.82 -8.58
CA THR A 26 18.26 -5.49 -8.10
C THR A 26 18.21 -5.51 -6.59
N ALA A 27 17.88 -4.37 -5.97
CA ALA A 27 17.48 -4.33 -4.57
C ALA A 27 15.97 -4.57 -4.45
N SER A 28 15.57 -5.34 -3.43
CA SER A 28 14.19 -5.64 -3.08
C SER A 28 13.96 -5.26 -1.62
N VAL A 29 12.89 -4.51 -1.36
CA VAL A 29 12.51 -4.03 -0.03
C VAL A 29 11.05 -4.34 0.21
N THR A 30 10.76 -5.09 1.27
CA THR A 30 9.39 -5.36 1.72
C THR A 30 9.07 -4.48 2.92
N VAL A 31 7.96 -3.74 2.82
CA VAL A 31 7.43 -2.88 3.89
C VAL A 31 6.08 -3.42 4.33
N ARG A 32 5.89 -3.52 5.64
CA ARG A 32 4.60 -3.83 6.26
C ARG A 32 3.83 -2.55 6.49
N PHE A 33 2.65 -2.43 5.89
CA PHE A 33 1.73 -1.33 6.10
C PHE A 33 0.56 -1.77 6.97
N LEU A 34 0.29 -1.01 8.02
CA LEU A 34 -0.91 -1.17 8.85
C LEU A 34 -1.74 0.11 8.78
N ALA A 35 -3.00 0.00 8.38
CA ALA A 35 -3.88 1.15 8.26
C ALA A 35 -5.28 0.86 8.81
N GLU A 36 -5.91 1.90 9.35
CA GLU A 36 -7.32 1.92 9.72
C GLU A 36 -7.96 3.16 9.09
N PHE A 37 -8.97 2.95 8.25
CA PHE A 37 -9.61 4.02 7.53
C PHE A 37 -11.09 3.75 7.25
N ARG A 38 -11.82 4.84 7.10
CA ARG A 38 -13.23 4.86 6.67
C ARG A 38 -13.30 5.27 5.22
N SER A 39 -13.98 4.49 4.40
CA SER A 39 -14.35 4.87 3.03
C SER A 39 -15.82 5.29 2.97
N ARG A 40 -16.09 6.38 2.25
CA ARG A 40 -17.44 6.82 1.90
C ARG A 40 -17.57 6.82 0.38
N THR A 41 -18.52 6.04 -0.12
CA THR A 41 -18.82 5.97 -1.55
C THR A 41 -20.13 6.70 -1.84
N LYS A 42 -20.19 7.42 -2.96
CA LYS A 42 -21.40 8.08 -3.46
C LYS A 42 -21.53 7.84 -4.96
N GLY A 43 -22.70 7.38 -5.39
CA GLY A 43 -23.00 7.13 -6.80
C GLY A 43 -24.49 6.92 -7.07
N PRO A 44 -24.87 6.54 -8.31
CA PRO A 44 -26.26 6.31 -8.72
C PRO A 44 -27.01 5.28 -7.86
N GLU A 45 -26.27 4.36 -7.24
CA GLU A 45 -26.79 3.27 -6.43
C GLU A 45 -26.96 3.65 -4.95
N GLY A 46 -26.65 4.91 -4.60
CA GLY A 46 -26.75 5.46 -3.25
C GLY A 46 -25.40 5.83 -2.63
N GLU A 47 -25.42 5.97 -1.31
CA GLU A 47 -24.25 6.27 -0.49
C GLU A 47 -23.91 5.08 0.40
N GLY A 48 -22.62 4.80 0.59
CA GLY A 48 -22.12 3.70 1.43
C GLY A 48 -20.99 4.17 2.35
N VAL A 49 -20.91 3.58 3.54
CA VAL A 49 -19.84 3.81 4.51
C VAL A 49 -19.25 2.47 4.91
N ASP A 50 -17.92 2.38 4.89
CA ASP A 50 -17.18 1.16 5.22
C ASP A 50 -15.97 1.50 6.10
N ASP A 51 -15.81 0.80 7.22
CA ASP A 51 -14.70 0.95 8.16
C ASP A 51 -13.77 -0.27 8.02
N ARG A 52 -12.52 -0.05 7.57
CA ARG A 52 -11.57 -1.12 7.26
C ARG A 52 -10.28 -1.00 8.07
N ARG A 53 -9.74 -2.16 8.43
CA ARG A 53 -8.36 -2.33 8.91
C ARG A 53 -7.62 -3.22 7.94
N THR A 54 -6.44 -2.79 7.49
CA THR A 54 -5.59 -3.54 6.58
C THR A 54 -4.22 -3.77 7.18
N ALA A 55 -3.66 -4.94 6.86
CA ALA A 55 -2.28 -5.28 7.13
C ALA A 55 -1.73 -5.89 5.84
N GLU A 56 -0.78 -5.21 5.21
CA GLU A 56 -0.29 -5.57 3.88
C GLU A 56 1.24 -5.58 3.86
N LEU A 57 1.82 -6.48 3.07
CA LEU A 57 3.24 -6.52 2.76
C LEU A 57 3.43 -6.07 1.32
N TRP A 58 4.11 -4.94 1.14
CA TRP A 58 4.39 -4.38 -0.18
C TRP A 58 5.88 -4.55 -0.47
N THR A 59 6.20 -5.26 -1.55
CA THR A 59 7.57 -5.43 -2.02
C THR A 59 7.84 -4.46 -3.16
N PHE A 60 8.87 -3.65 -2.96
CA PHE A 60 9.37 -2.69 -3.92
C PHE A 60 10.73 -3.14 -4.44
N GLU A 61 10.98 -2.90 -5.72
CA GLU A 61 12.26 -3.20 -6.35
C GLU A 61 12.86 -2.00 -7.06
N ARG A 62 14.19 -1.95 -7.07
CA ARG A 62 14.94 -0.96 -7.82
C ARG A 62 16.24 -1.56 -8.34
N ASN A 63 16.56 -1.30 -9.60
CA ASN A 63 17.88 -1.57 -10.13
C ASN A 63 18.89 -0.53 -9.60
N LEU A 64 19.90 -0.97 -8.86
CA LEU A 64 20.90 -0.15 -8.18
C LEU A 64 21.88 0.56 -9.13
N LYS A 65 22.00 0.09 -10.38
CA LYS A 65 22.77 0.79 -11.44
C LYS A 65 21.96 1.88 -12.11
N SER A 66 20.64 1.87 -11.95
CA SER A 66 19.78 2.90 -12.52
C SER A 66 20.01 4.25 -11.83
N ARG A 67 20.12 5.29 -12.65
CA ARG A 67 20.10 6.68 -12.16
C ARG A 67 18.71 7.11 -11.72
N ASP A 68 17.67 6.39 -12.15
CA ASP A 68 16.32 6.62 -11.66
C ASP A 68 16.24 6.21 -10.17
N PRO A 69 15.92 7.14 -9.26
CA PRO A 69 15.79 6.83 -7.84
C PRO A 69 14.49 6.10 -7.49
N ASN A 70 13.53 6.00 -8.43
CA ASN A 70 12.22 5.43 -8.16
C ASN A 70 12.28 3.92 -7.92
N TRP A 71 11.42 3.47 -7.01
CA TRP A 71 11.19 2.06 -6.72
C TRP A 71 9.86 1.63 -7.34
N THR A 72 9.82 0.44 -7.92
CA THR A 72 8.61 -0.15 -8.52
C THR A 72 7.94 -1.05 -7.50
N LEU A 73 6.64 -0.88 -7.25
CA LEU A 73 5.86 -1.85 -6.49
C LEU A 73 5.67 -3.10 -7.35
N VAL A 74 6.28 -4.21 -6.95
CA VAL A 74 6.25 -5.47 -7.71
C VAL A 74 5.33 -6.52 -7.10
N ARG A 75 5.00 -6.40 -5.81
CA ARG A 75 4.13 -7.35 -5.11
C ARG A 75 3.38 -6.70 -3.95
N VAL A 76 2.14 -7.14 -3.74
CA VAL A 76 1.31 -6.84 -2.57
C VAL A 76 0.71 -8.15 -2.07
N ASP A 77 0.92 -8.45 -0.79
CA ASP A 77 0.31 -9.58 -0.10
C ASP A 77 -0.42 -9.10 1.17
N ALA A 78 -1.34 -9.93 1.67
CA ALA A 78 -1.83 -9.76 3.03
C ALA A 78 -0.70 -10.07 4.03
N ALA A 79 -0.57 -9.24 5.07
CA ALA A 79 0.33 -9.56 6.17
C ALA A 79 -0.36 -10.62 7.05
N GLU A 80 0.13 -11.85 7.00
CA GLU A 80 -0.28 -12.90 7.94
C GLU A 80 0.29 -12.62 9.33
N ALA A 81 -0.43 -13.10 10.37
CA ALA A 81 -0.08 -12.93 11.78
C ALA A 81 1.00 -13.93 12.23
#